data_AF-A0A823DH80-F1
#
_entry.id   AF-A0A823DH80-F1
#
_cell.length_a   1.000
_cell.length_b   1.000
_cell.length_c   1.000
_cell.angle_alpha   90.00
_cell.angle_beta   90.00
_cell.angle_gamma   90.00
#
_symmetry.space_group_name_H-M   'P 1'
#
loop_
_entity.id
_entity.type
_entity.pdbx_description
1 polymer ?
#
loop_
_entity_poly.entity_id
_entity_poly.type
_entity_poly.pdbx_seq_one_letter_code
_entity_poly.pdbx_strand_id
1 'polypeptide(L)'
;MAKRRGTKIALITDYNEEKDEFERKEYKIPFIKGRMLEKALELQEEIEAGLTEKAIFYRLIDFVVDDVFNGAFTKDDLLDGLIIDEIMDVLQGIFYDALGVDKKQVASEKIKKGK
;
A
#
# COMPACT_ATOMS: atom_id res chain seq x y z
N MET A 1 16.10 -4.64 -21.10
CA MET A 1 15.71 -3.48 -20.27
C MET A 1 14.55 -3.90 -19.38
N ALA A 2 14.73 -3.95 -18.06
CA ALA A 2 13.67 -4.39 -17.15
C ALA A 2 12.56 -3.32 -17.12
N LYS A 3 11.37 -3.67 -17.62
CA LYS A 3 10.17 -2.82 -17.57
C LYS A 3 9.73 -2.73 -16.12
N ARG A 4 10.27 -1.77 -15.37
CA ARG A 4 9.83 -1.47 -14.00
C ARG A 4 8.37 -1.06 -14.07
N ARG A 5 7.47 -1.91 -13.58
CA ARG A 5 6.08 -1.52 -13.31
C ARG A 5 6.18 -0.53 -12.15
N GLY A 6 6.18 0.77 -12.43
CA GLY A 6 5.99 1.76 -11.38
C GLY A 6 4.60 1.52 -10.81
N THR A 7 4.53 0.95 -9.62
CA THR A 7 3.25 0.79 -8.91
C THR A 7 2.67 2.20 -8.74
N LYS A 8 1.41 2.37 -9.12
CA LYS A 8 0.68 3.63 -9.02
C LYS A 8 -0.42 3.44 -8.00
N ILE A 9 -0.78 4.52 -7.32
CA ILE A 9 -2.03 4.60 -6.56
C ILE A 9 -2.92 5.64 -7.22
N ALA A 10 -4.21 5.33 -7.36
CA ALA A 10 -5.20 6.26 -7.86
C ALA A 10 -6.18 6.53 -6.72
N LEU A 11 -6.22 7.79 -6.28
CA LEU A 11 -7.12 8.23 -5.22
C LEU A 11 -8.32 8.93 -5.84
N ILE A 12 -9.51 8.60 -5.38
CA ILE A 12 -10.73 9.34 -5.67
C ILE A 12 -10.61 10.72 -5.02
N THR A 13 -10.84 11.78 -5.77
CA THR A 13 -10.73 13.16 -5.28
C THR A 13 -12.03 13.92 -5.31
N ASP A 14 -13.00 13.43 -6.10
CA ASP A 14 -14.36 13.95 -6.16
C ASP A 14 -15.30 12.80 -6.45
N TYR A 15 -16.45 12.78 -5.80
CA TYR A 15 -17.49 11.75 -5.99
C TYR A 15 -18.85 12.42 -6.10
N ASN A 16 -19.50 12.21 -7.24
CA ASN A 16 -20.83 12.66 -7.53
C ASN A 16 -21.84 11.53 -7.27
N GLU A 17 -22.48 11.57 -6.10
CA GLU A 17 -23.49 10.59 -5.68
C GLU A 17 -24.71 10.53 -6.62
N GLU A 18 -25.12 11.64 -7.22
CA GLU A 18 -26.31 11.68 -8.08
C GLU A 18 -26.09 10.96 -9.42
N LYS A 19 -24.83 10.93 -9.88
CA LYS A 19 -24.44 10.34 -11.17
C LYS A 19 -23.67 9.03 -11.03
N ASP A 20 -23.30 8.64 -9.81
CA ASP A 20 -22.41 7.51 -9.54
C ASP A 20 -21.08 7.63 -10.31
N GLU A 21 -20.54 8.86 -10.36
CA GLU A 21 -19.31 9.20 -11.09
C GLU A 21 -18.25 9.73 -10.11
N PHE A 22 -16.99 9.35 -10.28
CA PHE A 22 -15.88 9.89 -9.49
C PHE A 22 -14.72 10.34 -10.38
N GLU A 23 -13.98 11.34 -9.89
CA GLU A 23 -12.69 11.73 -10.45
C GLU A 23 -11.55 11.06 -9.69
N ARG A 24 -10.48 10.67 -10.41
CA ARG A 24 -9.30 10.05 -9.81
C ARG A 24 -8.03 10.83 -10.11
N LYS A 25 -7.18 10.97 -9.09
CA LYS A 25 -5.83 11.49 -9.22
C LYS A 25 -4.81 10.37 -9.06
N GLU A 26 -3.97 10.18 -10.08
CA GLU A 26 -2.89 9.20 -10.05
C GLU A 26 -1.62 9.75 -9.39
N TYR A 27 -1.11 9.01 -8.42
CA TYR A 27 0.21 9.22 -7.83
C TYR A 27 1.12 8.06 -8.23
N LYS A 28 2.31 8.40 -8.75
CA LYS A 28 3.32 7.40 -9.14
C LYS A 28 4.26 7.18 -7.98
N ILE A 29 4.49 5.92 -7.61
CA ILE A 29 5.51 5.60 -6.61
C ILE A 29 6.86 6.13 -7.12
N PRO A 30 7.58 6.93 -6.32
CA PRO A 30 8.92 7.38 -6.67
C PRO A 30 9.86 6.18 -6.78
N PHE A 31 11.05 6.38 -7.36
CA PHE A 31 12.06 5.33 -7.42
C PHE A 31 12.24 4.65 -6.05
N ILE A 32 12.07 3.32 -5.97
CA ILE A 32 12.22 2.57 -4.71
C ILE A 32 13.66 2.71 -4.22
N LYS A 33 13.84 3.44 -3.12
CA LYS A 33 15.13 3.67 -2.47
C LYS A 33 15.39 2.58 -1.43
N GLY A 34 16.66 2.31 -1.13
CA GLY A 34 17.01 1.39 -0.03
C GLY A 34 16.38 1.76 1.32
N ARG A 35 16.14 3.06 1.57
CA ARG A 35 15.41 3.54 2.76
C ARG A 35 13.97 3.04 2.84
N MET A 36 13.31 2.83 1.70
CA MET A 36 11.94 2.28 1.68
C MET A 36 11.95 0.81 2.07
N LEU A 37 12.98 0.06 1.66
CA LEU A 37 13.19 -1.32 2.10
C LEU A 37 13.48 -1.38 3.60
N GLU A 38 14.37 -0.52 4.11
CA GLU A 38 14.64 -0.41 5.56
C GLU A 38 13.36 -0.18 6.36
N LYS A 39 12.52 0.77 5.94
CA LYS A 39 11.24 1.05 6.60
C LYS A 39 10.22 -0.08 6.49
N ALA A 40 10.20 -0.78 5.37
CA ALA A 40 9.37 -1.96 5.22
C ALA A 40 9.83 -3.11 6.13
N LEU A 41 11.14 -3.29 6.34
CA LEU A 41 11.68 -4.28 7.27
C LEU A 41 11.36 -3.93 8.72
N GLU A 42 11.50 -2.66 9.13
CA GLU A 42 11.08 -2.20 10.46
C GLU A 42 9.59 -2.54 10.72
N LEU A 43 8.72 -2.22 9.77
CA LEU A 43 7.30 -2.53 9.88
C LEU A 43 7.03 -4.04 9.90
N GLN A 44 7.78 -4.84 9.13
CA GLN A 44 7.67 -6.29 9.17
C GLN A 44 8.00 -6.84 10.57
N GLU A 45 9.08 -6.36 11.19
CA GLU A 45 9.45 -6.75 12.56
C GLU A 45 8.37 -6.36 13.57
N GLU A 46 7.79 -5.16 13.45
CA GLU A 46 6.66 -4.72 14.29
C GLU A 46 5.45 -5.67 14.15
N ILE A 47 5.11 -6.05 12.91
CA ILE A 47 4.00 -7.00 12.64
C ILE A 47 4.29 -8.35 13.29
N GLU A 48 5.50 -8.88 13.12
CA GLU A 48 5.93 -10.16 13.71
C GLU A 48 5.96 -10.12 15.24
N ALA A 49 6.21 -8.95 15.84
CA ALA A 49 6.13 -8.70 17.27
C ALA A 49 4.69 -8.70 17.82
N GLY A 50 3.67 -8.80 16.96
CA GLY A 50 2.28 -9.02 17.36
C GLY A 50 1.42 -7.75 17.40
N LEU A 51 1.63 -6.81 16.48
CA LEU A 51 0.70 -5.68 16.31
C LEU A 51 -0.74 -6.16 16.08
N THR A 52 -1.71 -5.45 16.67
CA THR A 52 -3.13 -5.67 16.36
C THR A 52 -3.44 -5.32 14.91
N GLU A 53 -4.47 -5.93 14.31
CA GLU A 53 -4.88 -5.64 12.93
C GLU A 53 -5.13 -4.14 12.69
N LYS A 54 -5.78 -3.46 13.65
CA LYS A 54 -5.98 -2.00 13.59
C LYS A 54 -4.65 -1.26 13.55
N ALA A 55 -3.69 -1.64 14.39
CA ALA A 55 -2.37 -1.00 14.40
C ALA A 55 -1.63 -1.26 13.08
N ILE A 56 -1.67 -2.48 12.54
CA ILE A 56 -1.09 -2.83 11.25
C ILE A 56 -1.68 -1.94 10.14
N PHE A 57 -3.00 -1.76 10.12
CA PHE A 57 -3.67 -0.90 9.15
C PHE A 57 -3.15 0.54 9.18
N TYR A 58 -3.11 1.17 10.35
CA TYR A 58 -2.59 2.54 10.46
C TYR A 58 -1.09 2.63 10.14
N ARG A 59 -0.28 1.64 10.55
CA ARG A 59 1.15 1.62 10.23
C ARG A 59 1.42 1.45 8.73
N LEU A 60 0.58 0.69 8.01
CA LEU A 60 0.64 0.60 6.56
C LEU A 60 0.27 1.93 5.89
N ILE A 61 -0.74 2.64 6.41
CA ILE A 61 -1.09 3.99 5.93
C ILE A 61 0.09 4.94 6.11
N ASP A 62 0.69 4.96 7.31
CA ASP A 62 1.86 5.78 7.61
C ASP A 62 2.99 5.47 6.63
N PHE A 63 3.31 4.20 6.45
CA PHE A 63 4.35 3.75 5.51
C PHE A 63 4.08 4.22 4.08
N VAL A 64 2.84 4.08 3.60
CA VAL A 64 2.48 4.50 2.23
C VAL A 64 2.56 6.02 2.08
N VAL A 65 1.97 6.78 3.00
CA VAL A 65 1.93 8.25 2.92
C VAL A 65 3.32 8.85 3.11
N ASP A 66 3.99 8.48 4.20
CA ASP A 66 5.19 9.17 4.67
C ASP A 66 6.46 8.58 4.03
N ASP A 67 6.61 7.26 3.98
CA ASP A 67 7.84 6.62 3.52
C ASP A 67 7.86 6.37 2.00
N VAL A 68 6.71 6.01 1.41
CA VAL A 68 6.61 5.70 -0.03
C VAL A 68 6.34 6.96 -0.84
N PHE A 69 5.29 7.69 -0.52
CA PHE A 69 4.86 8.87 -1.30
C PHE A 69 5.41 10.19 -0.77
N ASN A 70 6.16 10.19 0.34
CA ASN A 70 6.82 11.37 0.91
C ASN A 70 5.83 12.55 1.12
N GLY A 71 4.63 12.26 1.60
CA GLY A 71 3.58 13.25 1.88
C GLY A 71 2.94 13.88 0.64
N ALA A 72 2.98 13.22 -0.52
CA ALA A 72 2.31 13.72 -1.74
C ALA A 72 0.77 13.85 -1.60
N PHE A 73 0.20 13.19 -0.60
CA PHE A 73 -1.19 13.25 -0.14
C PHE A 73 -1.20 12.96 1.37
N THR A 74 -2.31 13.25 2.04
CA THR A 74 -2.48 13.01 3.49
C THR A 74 -3.05 11.61 3.78
N LYS A 75 -3.08 11.22 5.06
CA LYS A 75 -3.72 9.96 5.50
C LYS A 75 -5.22 9.98 5.22
N ASP A 76 -5.86 11.13 5.41
CA ASP A 76 -7.29 11.31 5.15
C ASP A 76 -7.55 11.21 3.64
N ASP A 77 -6.72 11.85 2.79
CA ASP A 77 -6.82 11.70 1.33
C ASP A 77 -6.71 10.24 0.87
N LEU A 78 -5.87 9.43 1.55
CA LEU A 78 -5.72 8.01 1.26
C LEU A 78 -6.94 7.19 1.72
N LEU A 79 -7.46 7.47 2.91
CA LEU A 79 -8.61 6.79 3.51
C LEU A 79 -9.90 7.08 2.75
N ASP A 80 -10.12 8.34 2.39
CA ASP A 80 -11.31 8.79 1.67
C ASP A 80 -11.20 8.51 0.16
N GLY A 81 -9.97 8.48 -0.37
CA GLY A 81 -9.69 8.29 -1.78
C GLY A 81 -9.60 6.83 -2.25
N LEU A 82 -9.62 5.85 -1.34
CA LEU A 82 -9.60 4.43 -1.70
C LEU A 82 -10.96 3.77 -1.47
N ILE A 83 -11.33 2.89 -2.41
CA ILE A 83 -12.50 2.03 -2.25
C ILE A 83 -12.21 1.04 -1.12
N ILE A 84 -13.15 0.91 -0.17
CA ILE A 84 -12.98 0.11 1.05
C ILE A 84 -12.58 -1.35 0.78
N ASP A 85 -13.10 -1.94 -0.29
CA ASP A 85 -12.80 -3.33 -0.68
C ASP A 85 -11.38 -3.51 -1.21
N GLU A 86 -10.74 -2.43 -1.68
CA GLU A 86 -9.41 -2.44 -2.29
C GLU A 86 -8.31 -1.95 -1.33
N ILE A 87 -8.69 -1.27 -0.23
CA ILE A 87 -7.74 -0.51 0.60
C ILE A 87 -6.61 -1.39 1.13
N MET A 88 -6.94 -2.54 1.71
CA MET A 88 -5.95 -3.47 2.27
C MET A 88 -5.05 -4.07 1.20
N ASP A 89 -5.60 -4.40 0.03
CA ASP A 89 -4.85 -5.00 -1.07
C ASP A 89 -3.86 -4.01 -1.70
N VAL A 90 -4.25 -2.74 -1.78
CA VAL A 90 -3.37 -1.65 -2.23
C VAL A 90 -2.24 -1.43 -1.22
N LEU A 91 -2.58 -1.25 0.06
CA LEU A 91 -1.61 -1.01 1.13
C LEU A 91 -0.58 -2.16 1.24
N GLN A 92 -1.05 -3.41 1.33
CA GLN A 92 -0.18 -4.58 1.39
C GLN A 92 0.61 -4.77 0.10
N GLY A 93 0.01 -4.49 -1.06
CA GLY A 93 0.70 -4.57 -2.34
C GLY A 93 1.92 -3.67 -2.38
N ILE A 94 1.78 -2.42 -1.95
CA ILE A 94 2.87 -1.45 -1.90
C ILE A 94 3.94 -1.89 -0.88
N PHE A 95 3.51 -2.40 0.27
CA PHE A 95 4.41 -2.93 1.30
C PHE A 95 5.26 -4.11 0.78
N TYR A 96 4.64 -5.12 0.15
CA TYR A 96 5.37 -6.26 -0.41
C TYR A 96 6.26 -5.87 -1.59
N ASP A 97 5.83 -4.93 -2.43
CA ASP A 97 6.66 -4.37 -3.49
C ASP A 97 7.93 -3.71 -2.92
N ALA A 98 7.80 -3.00 -1.79
CA ALA A 98 8.94 -2.38 -1.10
C ALA A 98 9.91 -3.40 -0.48
N LEU A 99 9.38 -4.54 0.02
CA LEU A 99 10.19 -5.68 0.46
C LEU A 99 10.83 -6.46 -0.70
N GLY A 100 10.46 -6.17 -1.95
CA GLY A 100 10.90 -6.94 -3.12
C GLY A 100 10.31 -8.36 -3.16
N VAL A 101 9.22 -8.60 -2.42
CA VAL A 101 8.51 -9.89 -2.42
C VAL A 101 7.55 -9.91 -3.60
N ASP A 102 7.83 -10.75 -4.59
CA ASP A 102 6.94 -10.95 -5.73
C ASP A 102 5.60 -11.55 -5.24
N LYS A 103 4.46 -10.91 -5.54
CA LYS A 103 3.09 -11.35 -5.11
C LYS A 103 2.79 -12.83 -5.39
N LYS A 104 3.50 -13.49 -6.33
CA LYS A 104 3.39 -14.92 -6.61
C LYS A 104 3.86 -15.82 -5.45
N GLN A 105 4.80 -15.37 -4.60
CA GLN A 105 5.33 -16.18 -3.50
C GLN A 105 4.40 -16.18 -2.29
N VAL A 106 3.83 -15.03 -1.91
CA VAL A 106 2.90 -14.91 -0.76
C VAL A 106 1.64 -15.78 -0.94
N ALA A 107 1.11 -15.83 -2.17
CA ALA A 107 -0.02 -16.70 -2.50
C ALA A 107 0.31 -18.20 -2.33
N SER A 108 1.54 -18.60 -2.62
CA SER A 108 1.99 -20.00 -2.48
C SER A 108 2.21 -20.43 -1.02
N GLU A 109 2.52 -19.49 -0.11
CA GLU A 109 2.71 -19.75 1.31
C GLU A 109 1.39 -19.85 2.07
N LYS A 110 0.39 -19.03 1.75
CA LYS A 110 -0.97 -19.16 2.32
C LYS A 110 -1.60 -20.53 1.99
N ILE A 111 -1.33 -21.08 0.81
CA ILE A 111 -1.80 -22.41 0.40
C ILE A 111 -1.11 -23.54 1.19
N LYS A 112 0.13 -23.33 1.66
CA LYS A 112 0.88 -24.34 2.43
C LYS A 112 0.56 -24.33 3.93
N LYS A 113 0.22 -23.18 4.52
CA LYS A 113 -0.15 -23.07 5.95
C LYS A 113 -1.62 -23.41 6.24
N GLY A 114 -2.46 -23.58 5.22
CA GLY A 114 -3.87 -23.93 5.33
C GLY A 114 -4.18 -25.42 5.12
N LYS A 115 -3.21 -26.33 5.29
CA LYS A 115 -3.40 -27.78 5.24
C LYS A 115 -3.11 -28.43 6.58
#